data_AF-A0A924SDU9-F1
#
_entry.id   AF-A0A924SDU9-F1
#
_cell.length_a   1.000
_cell.length_b   1.000
_cell.length_c   1.000
_cell.angle_alpha   90.00
_cell.angle_beta   90.00
_cell.angle_gamma   90.00
#
_symmetry.space_group_name_H-M   'P 1'
#
loop_
_entity.id
_entity.type
_entity.pdbx_description
1 polymer ?
#
loop_
_entity_poly.entity_id
_entity_poly.type
_entity_poly.pdbx_seq_one_letter_code
_entity_poly.pdbx_strand_id
1 'polypeptide(L)'
;MTLDELGSPLRDITFVVVDLETTGGSHRDCAITEIGAVKVRGGEVLGEFQTLVNPDRAIPPFIAVLTGITDAMVAGSPRIDTAVPAFLDFSQG
;
A
#
# COMPACT_ATOMS: atom_id res chain seq x y z
N MET A 1 6.07 -21.40 31.08
CA MET A 1 6.08 -20.77 29.75
C MET A 1 5.20 -19.53 29.82
N THR A 2 5.79 -18.35 29.97
CA THR A 2 5.06 -17.08 29.91
C THR A 2 5.04 -16.56 28.48
N LEU A 3 4.13 -15.62 28.17
CA LEU A 3 4.08 -14.98 26.84
C LEU A 3 5.39 -14.30 26.47
N ASP A 4 6.16 -13.84 27.45
CA ASP A 4 7.47 -13.20 27.27
C ASP A 4 8.57 -14.19 26.82
N GLU A 5 8.34 -15.51 26.93
CA GLU A 5 9.27 -16.56 26.52
C GLU A 5 9.03 -17.05 25.08
N LEU A 6 8.03 -16.49 24.37
CA LEU A 6 7.62 -16.90 23.02
C LEU A 6 8.34 -16.14 21.87
N GLY A 7 9.27 -15.23 22.20
CA GLY A 7 10.04 -14.44 21.23
C GLY A 7 10.01 -12.94 21.54
N SER A 8 10.29 -12.12 20.53
CA SER A 8 10.23 -10.67 20.67
C SER A 8 8.78 -10.20 20.93
N PRO A 9 8.51 -9.37 21.96
CA PRO A 9 7.18 -8.82 22.20
C PRO A 9 6.68 -8.02 20.99
N LEU A 10 5.40 -8.14 20.63
CA LEU A 10 4.82 -7.42 19.48
C LEU A 10 5.01 -5.90 19.56
N ARG A 11 5.02 -5.33 20.78
CA ARG A 11 5.27 -3.90 21.00
C ARG A 11 6.67 -3.44 20.53
N ASP A 12 7.63 -4.37 20.48
CA ASP A 12 9.02 -4.10 20.08
C ASP A 12 9.25 -4.38 18.57
N ILE A 13 8.26 -4.96 17.89
CA ILE A 13 8.30 -5.24 16.44
C ILE A 13 7.84 -4.01 15.66
N THR A 14 8.58 -3.66 14.59
CA THR A 14 8.11 -2.71 13.59
C THR A 14 7.20 -3.43 12.62
N PHE A 15 5.99 -2.90 12.42
CA PHE A 15 5.08 -3.33 11.36
C PHE A 15 4.98 -2.25 10.30
N VAL A 16 4.77 -2.68 9.06
CA VAL A 16 4.28 -1.81 7.98
C VAL A 16 2.90 -2.32 7.62
N VAL A 17 1.88 -1.54 7.94
CA VAL A 17 0.49 -1.81 7.54
C VAL A 17 0.31 -1.21 6.15
N VAL A 18 -0.17 -2.01 5.20
CA VAL A 18 -0.30 -1.62 3.80
C VAL A 18 -1.74 -1.84 3.36
N ASP A 19 -2.26 -0.88 2.60
CA ASP A 19 -3.54 -0.95 1.92
C ASP A 19 -3.34 -0.61 0.44
N LEU A 20 -4.12 -1.27 -0.43
CA LEU A 20 -4.00 -1.13 -1.88
C LEU A 20 -5.37 -0.92 -2.50
N GLU A 21 -5.43 0.02 -3.43
CA GLU A 21 -6.54 0.14 -4.36
C GLU A 21 -6.12 -0.38 -5.74
N THR A 22 -7.08 -0.95 -6.47
CA THR A 22 -6.80 -1.67 -7.71
C THR A 22 -7.88 -1.45 -8.75
N THR A 23 -7.59 -1.74 -10.01
CA THR A 23 -8.56 -1.72 -11.11
C THR A 23 -9.57 -2.88 -11.06
N GLY A 24 -9.68 -3.62 -9.95
CA GLY A 24 -10.57 -4.76 -9.74
C GLY A 24 -10.01 -5.85 -8.83
N GLY A 25 -10.82 -6.84 -8.48
CA GLY A 25 -10.48 -7.84 -7.45
C GLY A 25 -9.59 -9.03 -7.88
N SER A 26 -9.10 -9.09 -9.13
CA SER A 26 -8.26 -10.21 -9.62
C SER A 26 -6.78 -9.83 -9.62
N HIS A 27 -5.96 -10.48 -8.79
CA HIS A 27 -4.50 -10.32 -8.82
C HIS A 27 -3.85 -10.68 -10.17
N ARG A 28 -4.52 -11.46 -11.04
CA ARG A 28 -3.97 -11.85 -12.36
C ARG A 28 -4.22 -10.80 -13.43
N ASP A 29 -5.35 -10.11 -13.32
CA ASP A 29 -5.91 -9.32 -14.42
C ASP A 29 -6.07 -7.84 -14.06
N CYS A 30 -5.86 -7.45 -12.80
CA CYS A 30 -6.01 -6.08 -12.31
C CYS A 30 -4.64 -5.47 -11.96
N ALA A 31 -4.58 -4.14 -11.99
CA ALA A 31 -3.40 -3.35 -11.67
C ALA A 31 -3.65 -2.48 -10.44
N ILE A 32 -2.59 -2.07 -9.76
CA ILE A 32 -2.66 -1.17 -8.59
C ILE A 32 -2.89 0.26 -9.05
N THR A 33 -3.78 0.98 -8.35
CA THR A 33 -4.08 2.41 -8.55
C THR A 33 -3.65 3.27 -7.36
N GLU A 34 -3.43 2.68 -6.19
CA GLU A 34 -2.89 3.37 -5.00
C GLU A 34 -2.12 2.40 -4.10
N ILE A 35 -1.07 2.92 -3.44
CA ILE A 35 -0.40 2.27 -2.32
C ILE A 35 -0.45 3.22 -1.13
N GLY A 36 -1.11 2.82 -0.05
CA GLY A 36 -1.06 3.48 1.25
C GLY A 36 -0.33 2.59 2.25
N ALA A 37 0.56 3.17 3.06
CA ALA A 37 1.27 2.41 4.09
C ALA A 37 1.63 3.25 5.32
N VAL A 38 1.57 2.62 6.49
CA VAL A 38 1.95 3.22 7.78
C VAL A 38 2.93 2.30 8.50
N LYS A 39 4.08 2.84 8.88
CA LYS A 39 5.09 2.15 9.69
C LYS A 39 4.82 2.43 11.16
N VAL A 40 4.67 1.39 11.96
CA VAL A 40 4.31 1.50 13.39
C VAL A 40 5.17 0.62 14.28
N ARG A 41 5.41 1.05 15.52
CA ARG A 41 6.01 0.23 16.59
C ARG A 41 5.45 0.65 17.93
N GLY A 42 5.03 -0.30 18.76
CA GLY A 42 4.57 -0.02 20.12
C GLY A 42 3.34 0.88 20.22
N GLY A 43 2.55 1.00 19.14
CA GLY A 43 1.40 1.92 19.05
C GLY A 43 1.73 3.30 18.48
N GLU A 44 3.00 3.59 18.20
CA GLU A 44 3.44 4.88 17.63
C GLU A 44 3.63 4.77 16.11
N VAL A 45 3.26 5.83 15.38
CA VAL A 45 3.52 5.97 13.95
C VAL A 45 4.94 6.48 13.74
N LEU A 46 5.74 5.69 13.03
CA LEU A 46 7.13 5.99 12.69
C LEU A 46 7.26 6.66 11.31
N GLY A 47 6.26 6.49 10.46
CA GLY A 47 6.23 7.10 9.14
C GLY A 47 5.02 6.65 8.31
N GLU A 48 4.72 7.43 7.28
CA GLU A 48 3.63 7.20 6.35
C GLU A 48 4.15 7.28 4.91
N PHE A 49 3.53 6.50 4.03
CA PHE A 49 3.78 6.50 2.61
C PHE A 49 2.42 6.43 1.90
N GLN A 50 2.24 7.30 0.91
CA GLN A 50 1.06 7.23 0.04
C GLN A 50 1.46 7.64 -1.37
N THR A 51 0.99 6.88 -2.36
CA THR A 51 1.14 7.27 -3.76
C THR A 51 0.00 6.70 -4.60
N LEU A 52 -0.54 7.53 -5.49
CA LEU A 52 -1.34 7.04 -6.60
C LEU A 52 -0.40 6.35 -7.61
N VAL A 53 -0.94 5.38 -8.33
CA VAL A 53 -0.20 4.60 -9.32
C VAL A 53 -0.93 4.66 -10.65
N ASN A 54 -0.21 4.97 -11.73
CA ASN A 54 -0.73 4.83 -13.08
C ASN A 54 -0.79 3.33 -13.44
N PRO A 55 -1.98 2.74 -13.64
CA PRO A 55 -2.13 1.31 -13.88
C PRO A 55 -1.90 0.90 -15.35
N ASP A 56 -1.55 1.85 -16.23
CA ASP A 56 -1.41 1.68 -17.69
C ASP A 56 -2.65 1.10 -18.38
N ARG A 57 -3.83 1.35 -17.80
CA ARG A 57 -5.13 0.92 -18.31
C ARG A 57 -6.24 1.78 -17.75
N ALA A 58 -7.40 1.73 -18.39
CA ALA A 58 -8.59 2.41 -17.89
C ALA A 58 -9.06 1.77 -16.56
N ILE A 59 -9.46 2.62 -15.61
CA ILE A 59 -10.13 2.19 -14.38
C ILE A 59 -11.60 1.91 -14.71
N PRO A 60 -12.14 0.70 -14.46
CA PRO A 60 -13.54 0.42 -14.70
C PRO A 60 -14.46 1.38 -13.93
N PRO A 61 -15.57 1.88 -14.50
CA PRO A 61 -16.40 2.87 -13.84
C PRO A 61 -16.90 2.46 -12.45
N PHE A 62 -17.25 1.18 -12.25
CA PHE A 62 -17.69 0.69 -10.94
C PHE A 62 -16.55 0.71 -9.89
N ILE A 63 -15.30 0.53 -10.32
CA ILE A 63 -14.13 0.62 -9.45
C ILE A 63 -13.85 2.07 -9.10
N ALA A 64 -13.94 2.98 -10.08
CA ALA A 64 -13.82 4.41 -9.82
C ALA A 64 -14.88 4.90 -8.82
N VAL A 65 -16.11 4.37 -8.89
CA VAL A 65 -17.16 4.64 -7.89
C VAL A 65 -16.84 4.02 -6.53
N LEU A 66 -16.32 2.79 -6.50
CA LEU A 66 -16.02 2.08 -5.25
C LEU A 66 -14.86 2.73 -4.48
N THR A 67 -13.80 3.11 -5.19
CA THR A 67 -12.52 3.58 -4.61
C THR A 67 -12.42 5.11 -4.60
N GLY A 68 -13.19 5.80 -5.44
CA GLY A 68 -13.06 7.25 -5.66
C GLY A 68 -11.91 7.65 -6.60
N ILE A 69 -11.10 6.70 -7.08
CA ILE A 69 -9.94 6.97 -7.93
C ILE A 69 -10.35 6.99 -9.41
N THR A 70 -10.02 8.08 -10.11
CA THR A 70 -10.34 8.27 -11.53
C THR A 70 -9.11 8.21 -12.41
N ASP A 71 -9.29 7.92 -13.71
CA ASP A 71 -8.20 7.93 -14.70
C ASP A 71 -7.43 9.26 -14.70
N ALA A 72 -8.13 10.38 -14.48
CA ALA A 72 -7.51 11.71 -14.43
C ALA A 72 -6.56 11.89 -13.24
N MET A 73 -6.87 11.26 -12.09
CA MET A 73 -6.02 11.33 -10.89
C MET A 73 -4.73 10.56 -11.06
N VAL A 74 -4.76 9.44 -11.81
CA VAL A 74 -3.61 8.54 -11.98
C VAL A 74 -2.80 8.82 -13.25
N ALA A 75 -3.30 9.63 -14.18
CA ALA A 75 -2.66 9.86 -15.48
C ALA A 75 -1.20 10.37 -15.38
N GLY A 76 -0.92 11.23 -14.39
CA GLY A 76 0.42 11.78 -14.15
C GLY A 76 1.21 11.07 -13.04
N SER A 77 0.64 10.02 -12.45
CA SER A 77 1.23 9.32 -11.31
C SER A 77 2.34 8.36 -11.75
N PRO A 78 3.25 7.97 -10.84
CA PRO A 78 4.28 6.98 -11.13
C PRO A 78 3.65 5.65 -11.60
N ARG A 79 4.34 4.96 -12.51
CA ARG A 79 3.99 3.58 -12.88
C ARG A 79 4.46 2.63 -11.79
N ILE A 80 3.97 1.39 -11.85
CA ILE A 80 4.24 0.37 -10.84
C ILE A 80 5.74 0.08 -10.66
N ASP A 81 6.52 0.17 -11.74
CA ASP A 81 7.98 -0.01 -11.76
C ASP A 81 8.74 1.06 -10.96
N THR A 82 8.09 2.16 -10.62
CA THR A 82 8.61 3.26 -9.81
C THR A 82 7.96 3.29 -8.43
N ALA A 83 6.65 3.07 -8.36
CA ALA A 83 5.89 3.11 -7.11
C ALA A 83 6.27 1.98 -6.14
N VAL A 84 6.45 0.75 -6.64
CA VAL A 84 6.79 -0.41 -5.79
C VAL A 84 8.19 -0.27 -5.21
N PRO A 85 9.25 0.08 -5.97
CA PRO A 85 10.56 0.33 -5.37
C PRO A 85 10.52 1.41 -4.28
N ALA A 86 9.81 2.52 -4.50
CA ALA A 86 9.67 3.56 -3.48
C ALA A 86 8.97 3.07 -2.21
N PHE A 87 7.91 2.26 -2.36
CA PHE A 87 7.26 1.60 -1.22
C PHE A 87 8.19 0.61 -0.53
N LEU A 88 8.96 -0.18 -1.28
CA LEU A 88 9.90 -1.14 -0.71
C LEU A 88 11.00 -0.43 0.08
N ASP A 89 11.53 0.68 -0.42
CA ASP A 89 12.49 1.54 0.29
C ASP A 89 11.88 2.09 1.58
N PHE A 90 10.63 2.58 1.53
CA PHE A 90 9.89 2.97 2.73
C PHE A 90 9.73 1.80 3.71
N SER A 91 9.48 0.58 3.22
CA SER A 91 9.24 -0.59 4.04
C SER A 91 10.51 -1.12 4.72
N GLN A 92 11.71 -0.75 4.24
CA GLN A 92 12.97 -1.11 4.88
C GLN A 92 13.10 -0.47 6.28
N GLY A 93 13.75 -1.18 7.20
CA GLY A 93 13.89 -0.80 8.61
C GLY A 93 13.70 -2.00 9.51
#